data_AF-A0A1I2N489-F1
#
_entry.id   AF-A0A1I2N489-F1
#
_cell.length_a   1.000
_cell.length_b   1.000
_cell.length_c   1.000
_cell.angle_alpha   90.00
_cell.angle_beta   90.00
_cell.angle_gamma   90.00
#
_symmetry.space_group_name_H-M   'P 1'
#
loop_
_entity.id
_entity.type
_entity.pdbx_description
1 polymer ?
#
loop_
_entity_poly.entity_id
_entity_poly.type
_entity_poly.pdbx_seq_one_letter_code
_entity_poly.pdbx_strand_id
1 'polypeptide(L)' 'MTYRAVTRNRDVVCEHYVLNDHGVELYDADEAETFLAFVPYENLLSILNEDAARAPDPSIL' A
#
# COMPACT_ATOMS: atom_id res chain seq x y z
N MET A 1 -6.02 -8.05 5.23
CA MET A 1 -6.37 -6.64 4.94
C MET A 1 -5.50 -6.22 3.78
N THR A 2 -6.05 -5.57 2.77
CA THR A 2 -5.30 -5.28 1.53
C THR A 2 -5.00 -3.79 1.42
N TYR A 3 -3.79 -3.46 1.02
CA TYR A 3 -3.29 -2.11 0.83
C TYR A 3 -2.83 -1.90 -0.61
N ARG A 4 -2.96 -0.67 -1.10
CA ARG A 4 -2.46 -0.24 -2.41
C ARG A 4 -1.44 0.87 -2.22
N ALA A 5 -0.19 0.58 -2.56
CA ALA A 5 0.86 1.57 -2.67
C ALA A 5 0.78 2.22 -4.06
N VAL A 6 0.41 3.50 -4.10
CA VAL A 6 0.36 4.31 -5.32
C VAL A 6 1.74 4.94 -5.50
N THR A 7 2.42 4.61 -6.59
CA THR A 7 3.73 5.18 -6.92
C THR A 7 3.66 5.96 -8.22
N ARG A 8 4.67 6.78 -8.50
CA ARG A 8 4.77 7.51 -9.78
C ARG A 8 4.74 6.61 -11.02
N ASN A 9 5.22 5.38 -10.90
CA ASN A 9 5.44 4.49 -12.04
C ASN A 9 4.31 3.48 -12.20
N ARG A 10 3.80 2.96 -11.08
CA ARG A 10 2.75 1.93 -11.04
C ARG A 10 2.20 1.74 -9.64
N ASP A 11 0.94 1.34 -9.54
CA ASP A 11 0.33 0.89 -8.29
C ASP A 11 0.76 -0.54 -7.95
N VAL A 12 1.03 -0.80 -6.67
CA VAL A 12 1.34 -2.13 -6.14
C VAL A 12 0.34 -2.47 -5.05
N VAL A 13 -0.31 -3.63 -5.19
CA VAL A 13 -1.21 -4.18 -4.18
C VAL A 13 -0.41 -5.10 -3.27
N CYS A 14 -0.62 -4.99 -1.96
CA CYS A 14 0.08 -5.76 -0.92
C CYS A 14 -0.86 -6.01 0.26
N GLU A 15 -0.50 -6.93 1.15
CA GLU A 15 -1.28 -7.22 2.36
C GLU A 15 -0.58 -6.75 3.63
N HIS A 16 0.73 -6.57 3.55
CA HIS A 16 1.53 -6.00 4.62
C HIS A 16 2.54 -5.00 4.05
N TYR A 17 2.84 -3.95 4.82
CA TYR A 17 3.86 -2.97 4.48
C TYR A 17 4.66 -2.55 5.71
N VAL A 18 5.96 -2.30 5.52
CA VAL A 18 6.88 -1.84 6.57
C VAL A 18 7.46 -0.50 6.17
N LEU A 19 7.34 0.48 7.06
CA LEU A 19 7.97 1.80 6.90
C LEU A 19 9.40 1.74 7.42
N ASN A 20 10.35 2.07 6.56
CA ASN A 20 11.77 2.21 6.91
C ASN A 20 12.21 3.67 6.73
N ASP A 21 13.47 3.98 7.04
CA ASP A 21 14.05 5.32 6.90
C ASP A 21 14.06 5.85 5.45
N HIS A 22 14.10 4.94 4.47
CA HIS A 22 14.29 5.30 3.06
C HIS A 22 13.05 5.10 2.18
N GLY A 23 12.01 4.45 2.71
CA GLY A 23 10.84 4.11 1.92
C GLY A 23 10.03 3.02 2.58
N VAL A 24 9.30 2.27 1.76
CA VAL A 24 8.33 1.29 2.20
C VAL A 24 8.60 -0.04 1.52
N GLU A 25 8.67 -1.09 2.32
CA GLU A 25 8.74 -2.47 1.86
C GLU A 25 7.32 -3.05 1.82
N LEU A 26 6.99 -3.73 0.73
CA LEU A 26 5.67 -4.29 0.47
C LEU A 26 5.75 -5.81 0.45
N TYR A 27 4.79 -6.45 1.11
CA TYR A 27 4.73 -7.89 1.29
C TYR A 27 3.34 -8.44 1.00
N ASP A 28 3.29 -9.67 0.49
CA ASP A 28 2.08 -10.47 0.30
C ASP A 28 1.76 -11.31 1.55
N ALA A 29 0.52 -11.77 1.76
CA ALA A 29 0.16 -12.55 2.97
C ALA A 29 0.38 -14.06 2.86
N ASP A 30 1.11 -14.53 1.85
CA ASP A 30 1.53 -15.93 1.78
C ASP A 30 2.31 -16.35 3.05
N GLU A 31 2.43 -17.66 3.33
CA GLU A 31 2.96 -18.20 4.60
C GLU A 31 4.37 -17.68 4.97
N ALA A 32 5.11 -17.13 4.00
CA ALA A 32 6.46 -16.60 4.17
C ALA A 32 6.56 -15.07 4.10
N GLU A 33 5.45 -14.32 4.11
CA GLU A 33 5.42 -12.85 3.90
C GLU A 33 6.29 -12.47 2.68
N THR A 34 5.87 -12.90 1.49
CA THR A 34 6.71 -12.78 0.28
C THR A 34 6.95 -11.32 -0.06
N PHE A 35 8.23 -10.92 -0.12
CA PHE A 35 8.63 -9.57 -0.53
C PHE A 35 8.21 -9.29 -1.98
N LEU A 36 7.39 -8.27 -2.16
CA LEU A 36 6.88 -7.85 -3.47
C LEU A 36 7.75 -6.77 -4.09
N ALA A 37 8.02 -5.70 -3.34
CA ALA A 37 8.75 -4.53 -3.82
C ALA A 37 9.21 -3.62 -2.68
N PHE A 38 10.24 -2.83 -2.98
CA PHE A 38 10.62 -1.66 -2.18
C PHE A 38 10.28 -0.38 -2.96
N VAL A 39 9.64 0.57 -2.28
CA VAL A 39 9.24 1.87 -2.84
C VAL A 39 9.91 2.99 -2.06
N PRO A 40 10.85 3.76 -2.65
CA PRO A 40 11.45 4.89 -1.96
C PRO A 40 10.42 6.03 -1.81
N TYR A 41 10.53 6.83 -0.73
CA TYR A 41 9.58 7.92 -0.48
C TYR A 41 9.51 8.95 -1.61
N GLU A 42 10.60 9.15 -2.36
CA GLU A 42 10.64 10.04 -3.52
C GLU A 42 9.65 9.61 -4.64
N ASN A 43 9.29 8.32 -4.67
CA ASN A 43 8.39 7.74 -5.66
C ASN A 43 7.04 7.31 -5.07
N LEU A 44 6.88 7.30 -3.75
CA LEU A 44 5.63 6.95 -3.08
C LEU A 44 4.70 8.17 -3.04
N LEU A 45 3.51 8.03 -3.61
CA LEU A 45 2.48 9.07 -3.61
C LEU A 45 1.50 8.88 -2.46
N SER A 46 1.05 7.65 -2.21
CA SER A 46 0.15 7.32 -1.11
C SER A 46 0.09 5.81 -0.83
N ILE A 47 -0.36 5.42 0.36
CA ILE A 47 -0.76 4.04 0.69
C ILE A 47 -2.23 4.08 1.09
N LEU A 48 -3.06 3.34 0.36
CA LEU A 48 -4.49 3.25 0.58
C LEU A 48 -4.84 1.91 1.22
N ASN A 49 -5.70 1.92 2.23
CA ASN A 49 -6.32 0.69 2.73
C ASN A 49 -7.56 0.41 1.86
N GLU A 50 -7.49 -0.65 1.04
CA GLU A 50 -8.57 -0.99 0.09
C GLU A 50 -9.85 -1.41 0.82
N ASP A 51 -9.74 -1.94 2.05
CA ASP A 51 -10.88 -2.32 2.87
C ASP A 51 -11.59 -1.07 3.43
N ALA A 52 -10.81 -0.06 3.84
CA ALA A 52 -11.34 1.22 4.34
C ALA A 52 -11.87 2.14 3.22
N ALA A 53 -11.34 2.03 2.00
CA ALA A 53 -11.79 2.78 0.83
C ALA A 53 -13.21 2.37 0.36
N ARG A 54 -13.75 1.25 0.88
CA ARG A 54 -15.13 0.79 0.64
C ARG A 54 -16.13 1.31 1.67
N ALA A 55 -15.74 2.22 2.56
CA ALA A 55 -16.72 2.96 3.35
C ALA A 55 -17.57 3.82 2.40
N PRO A 56 -18.91 3.78 2.50
CA PRO A 56 -19.80 4.48 1.58
C PRO A 56 -19.51 5.98 1.59
N ASP A 57 -19.60 6.59 0.40
CA ASP A 57 -19.42 8.02 0.15
C ASP A 57 -19.89 8.86 1.34
N PRO A 58 -19.08 9.81 1.83
CA PRO A 58 -19.61 10.81 2.75
C PRO A 58 -20.72 11.52 1.98
N SER A 59 -21.97 11.20 2.31
CA SER A 59 -23.13 11.92 1.82
C SER A 59 -22.93 13.35 2.30
N ILE A 60 -22.46 14.22 1.39
CA ILE A 60 -22.45 15.65 1.64
C ILE A 60 -23.92 16.06 1.63
N LEU A 61 -24.39 16.43 2.83
CA LEU A 61 -25.72 16.97 3.12
C LEU A 61 -26.06 18.18 2.22
#